data_AF-A0A431HLL3-F1
#
_entry.id   AF-A0A431HLL3-F1
#
_cell.length_a   1.000
_cell.length_b   1.000
_cell.length_c   1.000
_cell.angle_alpha   90.00
_cell.angle_beta   90.00
_cell.angle_gamma   90.00
#
_symmetry.space_group_name_H-M   'P 1'
#
loop_
_entity.id
_entity.type
_entity.pdbx_description
1 polymer ?
#
loop_
_entity_poly.entity_id
_entity_poly.type
_entity_poly.pdbx_seq_one_letter_code
_entity_poly.pdbx_strand_id
1 'polypeptide(L)'
;MIASLEDAKLIRKRYYPKLEKARINSTCRKTEDASTIYLRMVTEYHQALKDIGYRVADESDNVRSGTLVPITQEWKEAQLSKMSEVDKLFAEARKLGAKEGGHLITKAIRLLAEGKN
;
A
#
# COMPACT_ATOMS: atom_id res chain seq x y z
N MET A 1 12.86 15.11 -9.32
CA MET A 1 12.51 16.22 -8.41
C MET A 1 11.64 15.62 -7.31
N ILE A 2 12.02 15.78 -6.04
CA ILE A 2 11.14 15.41 -4.91
C ILE A 2 10.06 16.50 -4.88
N ALA A 3 8.79 16.11 -4.96
CA ALA A 3 7.70 17.07 -4.90
C ALA A 3 7.68 17.75 -3.51
N SER A 4 7.01 18.87 -3.38
CA SER A 4 6.94 19.57 -2.09
C SER A 4 5.93 18.91 -1.14
N LEU A 5 6.05 19.21 0.16
CA LEU A 5 5.03 18.82 1.15
C LEU A 5 3.64 19.40 0.80
N GLU A 6 3.60 20.56 0.14
CA GLU A 6 2.36 21.18 -0.32
C GLU A 6 1.67 20.34 -1.40
N ASP A 7 2.43 19.69 -2.29
CA ASP A 7 1.89 18.76 -3.29
C ASP A 7 1.23 17.54 -2.62
N ALA A 8 1.88 16.99 -1.58
CA ALA A 8 1.33 15.89 -0.79
C ALA A 8 0.04 16.30 -0.04
N LYS A 9 0.01 17.51 0.52
CA LYS A 9 -1.21 18.07 1.15
C LYS A 9 -2.32 18.26 0.12
N LEU A 10 -2.00 18.69 -1.09
CA LEU A 10 -2.97 18.85 -2.17
C LEU A 10 -3.60 17.51 -2.59
N ILE A 11 -2.77 16.46 -2.72
CA ILE A 11 -3.25 15.09 -2.95
C ILE A 11 -4.20 14.67 -1.81
N ARG A 12 -3.78 14.84 -0.56
CA ARG A 12 -4.63 14.52 0.59
C ARG A 12 -5.96 15.29 0.55
N LYS A 13 -5.94 16.59 0.28
CA LYS A 13 -7.16 17.42 0.19
C LYS A 13 -8.10 16.93 -0.93
N ARG A 14 -7.54 16.44 -2.04
CA ARG A 14 -8.31 15.90 -3.18
C ARG A 14 -8.94 14.53 -2.89
N TYR A 15 -8.20 13.65 -2.22
CA TYR A 15 -8.62 12.27 -1.97
C TYR A 15 -9.43 12.10 -0.68
N TYR A 16 -9.14 12.85 0.38
CA TYR A 16 -9.72 12.66 1.70
C TYR A 16 -11.25 12.74 1.74
N PRO A 17 -11.93 13.72 1.09
CA PRO A 17 -13.39 13.75 1.06
C PRO A 17 -14.00 12.54 0.34
N LYS A 18 -13.33 12.05 -0.70
CA LYS A 18 -13.78 10.87 -1.47
C LYS A 18 -13.58 9.59 -0.67
N LEU A 19 -12.44 9.46 -0.01
CA LEU A 19 -12.12 8.36 0.90
C LEU A 19 -13.11 8.31 2.05
N GLU A 20 -13.43 9.45 2.68
CA GLU A 20 -14.38 9.49 3.79
C GLU A 20 -15.79 9.09 3.36
N LYS A 21 -16.24 9.58 2.19
CA LYS A 21 -17.52 9.15 1.61
C LYS A 21 -17.54 7.66 1.29
N ALA A 22 -16.46 7.14 0.71
CA ALA A 22 -16.33 5.71 0.40
C ALA A 22 -16.27 4.85 1.68
N ARG A 23 -15.57 5.32 2.71
CA ARG A 23 -15.49 4.67 4.04
C ARG A 23 -16.88 4.55 4.65
N ILE A 24 -17.64 5.64 4.73
CA ILE A 24 -19.01 5.64 5.25
C ILE A 24 -19.88 4.66 4.45
N ASN A 25 -19.81 4.69 3.11
CA ASN A 25 -20.57 3.78 2.26
C ASN A 25 -20.21 2.30 2.46
N SER A 26 -18.91 1.98 2.67
CA SER A 26 -18.46 0.62 2.98
C SER A 26 -18.94 0.15 4.36
N THR A 27 -18.96 1.05 5.36
CA THR A 27 -19.35 0.71 6.73
C THR A 27 -20.88 0.55 6.86
N CYS A 28 -21.66 1.31 6.08
CA CYS A 28 -23.12 1.30 6.12
C CYS A 28 -23.79 0.16 5.32
N ARG A 29 -23.08 -0.95 5.05
CA ARG A 29 -23.61 -2.19 4.42
C ARG A 29 -24.29 -2.01 3.06
N LYS A 30 -23.85 -1.05 2.21
CA LYS A 30 -24.53 -0.83 0.93
C LYS A 30 -24.27 -1.90 -0.14
N THR A 31 -23.16 -2.64 -0.10
CA THR A 31 -22.85 -3.84 -0.93
C THR A 31 -21.40 -4.28 -0.66
N GLU A 32 -21.03 -5.54 -0.94
CA GLU A 32 -19.61 -5.99 -0.95
C GLU A 32 -18.74 -5.11 -1.88
N ASP A 33 -19.33 -4.61 -2.97
CA ASP A 33 -18.68 -3.68 -3.89
C ASP A 33 -18.18 -2.40 -3.21
N ALA A 34 -18.87 -1.90 -2.18
CA ALA A 34 -18.50 -0.66 -1.52
C ALA A 34 -17.16 -0.77 -0.76
N SER A 35 -16.88 -1.93 -0.17
CA SER A 35 -15.61 -2.22 0.50
C SER A 35 -14.46 -2.33 -0.50
N THR A 36 -14.69 -3.00 -1.63
CA THR A 36 -13.71 -3.10 -2.73
C THR A 36 -13.39 -1.74 -3.32
N ILE A 37 -14.41 -0.89 -3.53
CA ILE A 37 -14.24 0.49 -4.00
C ILE A 37 -13.42 1.31 -3.00
N TYR A 38 -13.72 1.19 -1.70
CA TYR A 38 -12.97 1.89 -0.66
C TYR A 38 -11.50 1.46 -0.66
N LEU A 39 -11.22 0.15 -0.64
CA LEU A 39 -9.85 -0.38 -0.68
C LEU A 39 -9.09 0.10 -1.91
N ARG A 40 -9.72 0.06 -3.10
CA ARG A 40 -9.13 0.57 -4.33
C ARG A 40 -8.78 2.05 -4.21
N MET A 41 -9.68 2.89 -3.68
CA MET A 41 -9.40 4.32 -3.49
C MET A 41 -8.27 4.56 -2.49
N VAL A 42 -8.19 3.77 -1.42
CA VAL A 42 -7.08 3.82 -0.46
C VAL A 42 -5.76 3.49 -1.16
N THR A 43 -5.73 2.42 -1.97
CA THR A 43 -4.54 2.06 -2.76
C THR A 43 -4.13 3.17 -3.72
N GLU A 44 -5.08 3.74 -4.47
CA GLU A 44 -4.82 4.86 -5.40
C GLU A 44 -4.27 6.09 -4.67
N TYR A 45 -4.81 6.43 -3.50
CA TYR A 45 -4.32 7.52 -2.66
C TYR A 45 -2.88 7.30 -2.20
N HIS A 46 -2.58 6.10 -1.67
CA HIS A 46 -1.22 5.79 -1.23
C HIS A 46 -0.24 5.72 -2.40
N GLN A 47 -0.67 5.26 -3.58
CA GLN A 47 0.16 5.26 -4.77
C GLN A 47 0.48 6.69 -5.22
N ALA A 48 -0.52 7.57 -5.28
CA ALA A 48 -0.32 8.96 -5.64
C ALA A 48 0.68 9.67 -4.70
N LEU A 49 0.64 9.37 -3.40
CA LEU A 49 1.64 9.85 -2.45
C LEU A 49 3.03 9.26 -2.71
N LYS A 50 3.12 7.94 -2.96
CA LYS A 50 4.39 7.27 -3.26
C LYS A 50 5.06 7.82 -4.51
N ASP A 51 4.29 8.11 -5.55
CA ASP A 51 4.79 8.64 -6.82
C ASP A 51 5.50 9.98 -6.65
N ILE A 52 5.08 10.77 -5.65
CA ILE A 52 5.70 12.05 -5.31
C ILE A 52 6.73 11.96 -4.17
N GLY A 53 6.98 10.75 -3.64
CA GLY A 53 7.97 10.49 -2.59
C GLY A 53 7.46 10.70 -1.16
N TYR A 54 6.15 10.69 -0.93
CA TYR A 54 5.54 10.83 0.39
C TYR A 54 4.73 9.59 0.78
N ARG A 55 4.48 9.46 2.08
CA ARG A 55 3.62 8.42 2.65
C ARG A 55 2.83 8.98 3.83
N VAL A 56 1.88 8.19 4.29
CA VAL A 56 1.21 8.44 5.56
C VAL A 56 1.96 7.66 6.65
N ALA A 57 2.24 8.32 7.76
CA ALA A 57 2.82 7.70 8.94
C ALA A 57 1.83 6.70 9.55
N ASP A 58 2.35 5.52 9.89
CA ASP A 58 1.62 4.45 10.57
C ASP A 58 1.77 4.58 12.10
N GLU A 59 1.20 3.64 12.85
CA GLU A 59 1.25 3.62 14.32
C GLU A 59 2.64 3.24 14.87
N SER A 60 3.52 2.68 14.04
CA SER A 60 4.88 2.29 14.41
C SER A 60 5.90 3.42 14.20
N ASP A 61 5.50 4.51 13.56
CA ASP A 61 6.33 5.70 13.40
C ASP A 61 6.37 6.55 14.69
N ASN A 62 7.49 7.23 14.93
CA ASN A 62 7.65 8.18 16.05
C ASN A 62 6.88 9.51 15.87
N VAL A 63 5.92 9.54 14.94
CA VAL A 63 5.10 10.70 14.60
C VAL A 63 3.64 10.31 14.65
N ARG A 64 2.76 11.30 14.82
CA ARG A 64 1.32 11.07 14.88
C ARG A 64 0.84 10.30 13.64
N SER A 65 0.20 9.16 13.85
CA SER A 65 -0.46 8.39 12.79
C SER A 65 -1.35 9.28 11.93
N GLY A 66 -1.31 9.08 10.61
CA GLY A 66 -2.03 9.93 9.66
C GLY A 66 -1.28 11.19 9.22
N THR A 67 -0.05 11.42 9.69
CA THR A 67 0.81 12.53 9.24
C THR A 67 1.45 12.22 7.89
N LEU A 68 1.60 13.22 7.03
CA LEU A 68 2.34 13.05 5.77
C LEU A 68 3.84 13.16 6.05
N VAL A 69 4.58 12.13 5.70
CA VAL A 69 6.04 12.06 5.89
C VAL A 69 6.73 11.66 4.59
N PRO A 70 7.95 12.16 4.32
CA PRO A 70 8.71 11.74 3.15
C PRO A 70 9.10 10.27 3.25
N ILE A 71 9.22 9.61 2.10
CA ILE A 71 9.75 8.25 1.99
C ILE A 71 11.28 8.34 2.02
N THR A 72 11.87 8.03 3.17
CA THR A 72 13.33 7.93 3.32
C THR A 72 13.85 6.58 2.81
N GLN A 73 15.14 6.53 2.53
CA GLN A 73 15.82 5.29 2.14
C GLN A 73 15.78 4.25 3.29
N GLU A 74 16.00 4.69 4.52
CA GLU A 74 15.92 3.85 5.73
C GLU A 74 14.53 3.22 5.87
N TRP A 75 13.47 3.97 5.58
CA TRP A 75 12.12 3.42 5.61
C TRP A 75 11.92 2.36 4.53
N LYS A 76 12.43 2.57 3.30
CA LYS A 76 12.37 1.56 2.24
C LYS A 76 13.10 0.29 2.65
N GLU A 77 14.28 0.42 3.26
CA GLU A 77 15.07 -0.70 3.76
C GLU A 77 14.38 -1.42 4.91
N ALA A 78 13.76 -0.68 5.84
CA ALA A 78 12.96 -1.24 6.92
C ALA A 78 11.70 -1.98 6.42
N GLN A 79 11.10 -1.54 5.32
CA GLN A 79 10.00 -2.28 4.68
C GLN A 79 10.50 -3.55 3.99
N LEU A 80 11.65 -3.49 3.32
CA LEU A 80 12.27 -4.65 2.67
C LEU A 80 12.73 -5.71 3.67
N SER A 81 13.17 -5.32 4.86
CA SER A 81 13.53 -6.26 5.93
C SER A 81 12.30 -6.92 6.57
N LYS A 82 11.16 -6.22 6.59
CA LYS A 82 9.87 -6.76 7.05
C LYS A 82 9.15 -7.62 6.01
N MET A 83 9.56 -7.58 4.73
CA MET A 83 8.96 -8.44 3.70
C MET A 83 9.28 -9.91 4.00
N SER A 84 8.22 -10.69 4.17
CA SER A 84 8.32 -12.15 4.29
C SER A 84 8.92 -12.75 3.02
N GLU A 85 9.42 -13.98 3.11
CA GLU A 85 9.91 -14.71 1.94
C GLU A 85 8.80 -14.88 0.88
N VAL A 86 7.56 -15.06 1.35
CA VAL A 86 6.35 -15.09 0.53
C VAL A 86 6.14 -13.76 -0.23
N ASP A 87 6.26 -12.63 0.45
CA ASP A 87 6.10 -11.30 -0.17
C ASP A 87 7.16 -11.05 -1.25
N LYS A 88 8.40 -11.50 -1.02
CA LYS A 88 9.50 -11.40 -1.99
C LYS A 88 9.19 -12.22 -3.25
N LEU A 89 8.72 -13.46 -3.07
CA LEU A 89 8.35 -14.34 -4.18
C LEU A 89 7.19 -13.76 -5.01
N PHE A 90 6.17 -13.18 -4.35
CA PHE A 90 5.09 -12.50 -5.08
C PHE A 90 5.54 -11.23 -5.79
N ALA A 91 6.43 -10.43 -5.19
CA ALA A 91 6.97 -9.23 -5.81
C ALA A 91 7.82 -9.57 -7.06
N GLU A 92 8.61 -10.62 -6.98
CA GLU A 92 9.45 -11.10 -8.08
C GLU A 92 8.59 -11.74 -9.19
N ALA A 93 7.56 -12.51 -8.83
CA ALA A 93 6.59 -13.03 -9.80
C ALA A 93 5.89 -11.91 -10.59
N ARG A 94 5.53 -10.79 -9.94
CA ARG A 94 4.91 -9.64 -10.61
C ARG A 94 5.86 -8.96 -11.59
N LYS A 95 7.17 -8.96 -11.31
CA LYS A 95 8.19 -8.38 -12.22
C LYS A 95 8.43 -9.27 -13.45
N LEU A 96 8.41 -10.58 -13.27
CA LEU A 96 8.65 -11.57 -14.34
C LEU A 96 7.40 -11.82 -15.21
N GLY A 97 6.21 -11.47 -14.73
CA GLY A 97 4.95 -11.66 -15.47
C GLY A 97 4.45 -13.11 -15.44
N ALA A 98 3.25 -13.35 -16.00
CA ALA A 98 2.51 -14.60 -15.80
C ALA A 98 3.19 -15.88 -16.35
N LYS A 99 4.06 -15.75 -17.36
CA LYS A 99 4.74 -16.90 -17.99
C LYS A 99 5.98 -17.39 -17.22
N GLU A 100 6.71 -16.48 -16.58
CA GLU A 100 7.97 -16.81 -15.86
C GLU A 100 7.80 -16.73 -14.33
N GLY A 101 6.88 -15.90 -13.83
CA GLY A 101 6.58 -15.77 -12.40
C GLY A 101 5.69 -16.88 -11.84
N GLY A 102 5.10 -17.73 -12.68
CA GLY A 102 4.17 -18.79 -12.26
C GLY A 102 4.76 -19.74 -11.22
N HIS A 103 6.02 -20.15 -11.36
CA HIS A 103 6.66 -21.03 -10.39
C HIS A 103 6.90 -20.35 -9.03
N LEU A 104 7.07 -19.03 -9.01
CA LEU A 104 7.32 -18.26 -7.79
C LEU A 104 6.02 -18.11 -7.00
N ILE A 105 4.92 -17.91 -7.72
CA ILE A 105 3.56 -17.94 -7.15
C ILE A 105 3.28 -19.30 -6.52
N THR A 106 3.55 -20.40 -7.22
CA THR A 106 3.36 -21.75 -6.67
C THR A 106 4.22 -22.00 -5.42
N LYS A 107 5.47 -21.54 -5.43
CA LYS A 107 6.37 -21.63 -4.26
C LYS A 107 5.87 -20.80 -3.08
N ALA A 108 5.40 -19.57 -3.33
CA ALA A 108 4.83 -18.70 -2.30
C ALA A 108 3.56 -19.31 -1.67
N ILE A 109 2.67 -19.89 -2.48
CA ILE A 109 1.47 -20.58 -2.01
C ILE A 109 1.83 -21.79 -1.14
N ARG A 110 2.87 -22.56 -1.51
CA ARG A 110 3.33 -23.69 -0.70
C ARG A 110 3.89 -23.24 0.65
N LEU A 111 4.68 -22.18 0.70
CA LEU A 111 5.21 -21.63 1.95
C LEU A 111 4.09 -21.13 2.88
N LEU A 112 3.07 -20.47 2.33
CA LEU A 112 1.86 -20.08 3.07
C LEU A 112 1.10 -21.29 3.64
N ALA A 113 0.96 -22.37 2.86
CA ALA A 113 0.29 -23.59 3.30
C ALA A 113 1.07 -24.34 4.39
N GLU A 114 2.39 -24.21 4.42
CA GLU A 114 3.27 -24.79 5.45
C GLU A 114 3.37 -23.93 6.73
N GLY A 115 2.73 -22.75 6.77
CA GLY A 115 2.77 -21.84 7.91
C GLY A 115 4.14 -21.18 8.14
N LYS A 116 5.02 -21.20 7.14
CA LYS A 116 6.34 -20.57 7.18
C LYS A 116 6.25 -19.20 6.51
N ASN A 117 6.13 -18.16 7.32
CA ASN A 117 6.23 -16.75 6.91
C ASN A 117 7.56 -16.14 7.32
#